data_AF-A0A0B5NRM2-F1
#
_entry.id   AF-A0A0B5NRM2-F1
#
_cell.length_a   1.000
_cell.length_b   1.000
_cell.length_c   1.000
_cell.angle_alpha   90.00
_cell.angle_beta   90.00
_cell.angle_gamma   90.00
#
_symmetry.space_group_name_H-M   'P 1'
#
loop_
_entity.id
_entity.type
_entity.pdbx_description
1 polymer ?
#
loop_
_entity_poly.entity_id
_entity_poly.type
_entity_poly.pdbx_seq_one_letter_code
_entity_poly.pdbx_strand_id
1 'polypeptide(L)'
;MGRYPTITIIKELDNSEYTIYSFGPTIDICEQYPEMYERWRFKILKDKTTFEEGYVLLDDLPKEDFQLFYKCAFKIYKQVDEHGGMENIKNIDLPNQISFII
;
A
#
# COMPACT_ATOMS: atom_id res chain seq x y z
N MET A 1 23.08 10.30 -7.04
CA MET A 1 21.80 9.72 -7.54
C MET A 1 21.36 8.69 -6.52
N GLY A 2 20.53 9.10 -5.56
CA GLY A 2 20.14 8.26 -4.43
C GLY A 2 19.25 7.11 -4.90
N ARG A 3 19.64 5.87 -4.60
CA ARG A 3 18.72 4.74 -4.68
C ARG A 3 17.56 5.04 -3.75
N TYR A 4 16.32 4.92 -4.23
CA TYR A 4 15.20 4.82 -3.30
C TYR A 4 15.51 3.65 -2.35
N PRO A 5 15.39 3.86 -1.02
CA PRO A 5 15.47 2.75 -0.09
C PRO A 5 14.40 1.70 -0.44
N THR A 6 14.61 0.46 0.02
CA THR A 6 13.60 -0.59 -0.15
C THR A 6 12.26 -0.12 0.40
N ILE A 7 11.23 -0.16 -0.45
CA ILE A 7 9.87 0.19 -0.09
C ILE A 7 9.20 -1.04 0.50
N THR A 8 8.45 -0.81 1.56
CA THR A 8 7.68 -1.82 2.28
C THR A 8 6.24 -1.37 2.45
N ILE A 9 5.32 -2.25 2.05
CA ILE A 9 3.89 -2.15 2.29
C ILE A 9 3.60 -3.08 3.46
N ILE A 10 3.00 -2.58 4.55
CA ILE A 10 2.75 -3.33 5.80
C ILE A 10 1.27 -3.22 6.14
N LYS A 11 0.62 -4.35 6.38
CA LYS A 11 -0.79 -4.40 6.79
C LYS A 11 -0.91 -3.94 8.24
N GLU A 12 -1.62 -2.84 8.44
CA GLU A 12 -1.85 -2.26 9.77
C GLU A 12 -3.15 -2.79 10.39
N LEU A 13 -4.18 -2.97 9.54
CA LEU A 13 -5.50 -3.41 9.97
C LEU A 13 -6.17 -4.20 8.86
N ASP A 14 -6.87 -5.26 9.23
CA ASP A 14 -7.65 -6.08 8.32
C ASP A 14 -8.98 -6.46 8.96
N ASN A 15 -10.10 -6.12 8.32
CA ASN A 15 -11.43 -6.50 8.78
C ASN A 15 -12.34 -6.86 7.58
N SER A 16 -13.60 -7.15 7.86
CA SER A 16 -14.57 -7.59 6.83
C SER A 16 -14.92 -6.53 5.79
N GLU A 17 -14.75 -5.25 6.12
CA GLU A 17 -15.15 -4.12 5.27
C GLU A 17 -13.96 -3.52 4.53
N TYR A 18 -12.80 -3.47 5.17
CA TYR A 18 -11.62 -2.83 4.61
C TYR A 18 -10.31 -3.34 5.21
N THR A 19 -9.23 -3.02 4.53
CA THR A 19 -7.86 -3.27 4.97
C THR A 19 -7.06 -1.97 4.88
N ILE A 20 -6.24 -1.67 5.89
CA ILE A 20 -5.34 -0.52 5.88
C ILE A 20 -3.91 -1.01 5.74
N TYR A 21 -3.19 -0.38 4.81
CA TYR A 21 -1.77 -0.58 4.61
C TYR A 21 -1.01 0.70 4.88
N SER A 22 0.14 0.60 5.54
CA SER A 22 1.18 1.63 5.51
C SER A 22 2.19 1.31 4.41
N PHE A 23 2.71 2.32 3.72
CA PHE A 23 3.71 2.16 2.66
C PHE A 23 4.77 3.27 2.74
N GLY A 24 5.98 2.93 2.33
CA GLY A 24 7.14 3.82 2.35
C GLY A 24 8.44 3.04 2.57
N PRO A 25 9.56 3.72 2.81
CA PRO A 25 10.81 3.09 3.24
C PRO A 25 10.61 2.22 4.48
N THR A 26 11.52 1.28 4.75
CA THR A 26 11.46 0.44 5.96
C THR A 26 11.36 1.31 7.22
N ILE A 27 10.70 0.80 8.27
CA ILE A 27 10.54 1.51 9.54
C ILE A 27 11.90 1.95 10.07
N ASP A 28 12.92 1.08 10.02
CA ASP A 28 14.28 1.40 10.46
C ASP A 28 14.89 2.60 9.72
N ILE A 29 14.57 2.79 8.44
CA ILE A 29 15.09 3.90 7.63
C ILE A 29 14.36 5.19 7.99
N CYS A 30 13.04 5.14 8.21
CA CYS A 30 12.27 6.27 8.70
C CYS A 30 12.71 6.70 10.11
N GLU A 31 13.03 5.75 10.99
CA GLU A 31 13.56 6.06 12.33
C GLU A 31 14.97 6.64 12.30
N GLN A 32 15.83 6.18 11.38
CA GLN A 32 17.18 6.73 11.20
C GLN A 32 17.19 8.12 10.55
N TYR A 33 16.24 8.39 9.65
CA TYR A 33 16.17 9.64 8.88
C TYR A 33 14.74 10.21 8.83
N PRO A 34 14.16 10.59 9.99
CA PRO A 34 12.77 11.01 10.09
C PRO A 34 12.46 12.33 9.37
N GLU A 35 13.47 13.17 9.13
CA GLU A 35 13.32 14.41 8.34
C GLU A 35 13.29 14.17 6.83
N MET A 36 13.66 12.97 6.37
CA MET A 36 13.76 12.63 4.94
C MET A 36 12.73 11.62 4.49
N TYR A 37 12.28 10.74 5.38
CA TYR A 37 11.41 9.63 5.02
C TYR A 37 10.21 9.53 5.94
N GLU A 38 9.04 9.55 5.32
CA GLU A 38 7.76 9.32 5.97
C GLU A 38 7.11 8.04 5.42
N ARG A 39 6.19 7.48 6.20
CA ARG A 39 5.30 6.40 5.74
C ARG A 39 3.89 6.94 5.67
N TRP A 40 3.19 6.58 4.61
CA TRP A 40 1.81 6.97 4.39
C TRP A 40 0.91 5.75 4.39
N ARG A 41 -0.39 5.96 4.46
CA ARG A 41 -1.38 4.91 4.56
C ARG A 41 -2.40 5.03 3.44
N PHE A 42 -2.85 3.87 2.99
CA PHE A 42 -4.02 3.76 2.14
C PHE A 42 -4.93 2.65 2.63
N LYS A 43 -6.20 2.79 2.29
CA LYS A 43 -7.29 1.89 2.62
C LYS A 43 -7.73 1.17 1.36
N ILE A 44 -8.03 -0.12 1.49
CA ILE A 44 -8.66 -0.93 0.47
C ILE A 44 -10.08 -1.24 0.93
N LEU A 45 -11.08 -0.78 0.18
CA LEU A 45 -12.50 -1.05 0.43
C LEU A 45 -12.89 -2.38 -0.22
N LYS A 46 -13.38 -3.33 0.59
CA LYS A 46 -13.73 -4.69 0.12
C LYS A 46 -15.12 -4.76 -0.52
N ASP A 47 -15.91 -3.69 -0.48
CA ASP A 47 -17.19 -3.57 -1.19
C ASP A 47 -17.05 -3.00 -2.61
N LYS A 48 -15.88 -2.46 -2.96
CA LYS A 48 -15.61 -1.86 -4.27
C LYS A 48 -14.90 -2.85 -5.16
N THR A 49 -15.32 -2.89 -6.43
CA THR A 49 -14.77 -3.81 -7.44
C THR A 49 -13.75 -3.16 -8.36
N THR A 50 -13.66 -1.82 -8.36
CA THR A 50 -12.70 -1.07 -9.18
C THR A 50 -11.51 -0.60 -8.36
N PHE A 51 -10.36 -0.46 -9.01
CA PHE A 51 -9.16 0.06 -8.38
C PHE A 51 -9.34 1.50 -7.89
N GLU A 52 -9.93 2.37 -8.73
CA GLU A 52 -10.10 3.80 -8.44
C GLU A 52 -11.03 4.07 -7.24
N GLU A 53 -12.07 3.25 -7.07
CA GLU A 53 -12.99 3.39 -5.92
C GLU A 53 -12.48 2.61 -4.70
N GLY A 54 -11.78 1.50 -4.93
CA GLY A 54 -11.35 0.59 -3.87
C GLY A 54 -10.13 1.07 -3.10
N TYR A 55 -9.20 1.78 -3.75
CA TYR A 55 -7.93 2.18 -3.14
C TYR A 55 -7.93 3.67 -2.79
N VAL A 56 -8.02 3.97 -1.51
CA VAL A 56 -8.17 5.33 -1.00
C VAL A 56 -6.96 5.72 -0.17
N LEU A 57 -6.23 6.75 -0.59
CA LEU A 57 -5.15 7.34 0.20
C LEU A 57 -5.72 8.01 1.46
N LEU A 58 -5.12 7.77 2.63
CA LEU A 58 -5.59 8.29 3.92
C LEU A 58 -4.79 9.50 4.41
N ASP A 59 -3.53 9.62 4.00
CA ASP A 59 -2.62 10.68 4.45
C ASP A 59 -2.40 11.72 3.34
N ASP A 60 -2.03 12.94 3.73
CA ASP A 60 -1.68 14.02 2.80
C ASP A 60 -0.31 13.74 2.15
N LEU A 61 -0.33 13.02 1.03
CA LEU A 61 0.86 12.67 0.27
C LEU A 61 1.29 13.84 -0.63
N PRO A 62 2.58 14.22 -0.66
CA PRO A 62 3.09 15.14 -1.66
C PRO A 62 2.84 14.64 -3.09
N LYS A 63 2.57 15.56 -4.01
CA LYS A 63 2.27 15.21 -5.42
C LYS A 63 3.41 14.43 -6.09
N GLU A 64 4.65 14.68 -5.68
CA GLU A 64 5.84 13.96 -6.18
C GLU A 64 5.81 12.47 -5.83
N ASP A 65 5.19 12.10 -4.71
CA ASP A 65 5.10 10.73 -4.22
C ASP A 65 3.83 10.00 -4.66
N PHE A 66 2.92 10.64 -5.40
CA PHE A 66 1.72 9.98 -5.93
C PHE A 66 2.05 8.76 -6.77
N GLN A 67 3.15 8.80 -7.52
CA GLN A 67 3.60 7.64 -8.30
C GLN A 67 3.98 6.46 -7.39
N LEU A 68 4.54 6.72 -6.20
CA LEU A 68 4.85 5.69 -5.22
C LEU A 68 3.56 5.05 -4.68
N PHE A 69 2.55 5.86 -4.36
CA PHE A 69 1.23 5.34 -3.96
C PHE A 69 0.65 4.40 -5.02
N TYR A 70 0.57 4.82 -6.29
CA TYR A 70 0.03 3.98 -7.36
C TYR A 70 0.83 2.68 -7.54
N LYS A 71 2.17 2.73 -7.43
CA LYS A 71 3.01 1.52 -7.46
C LYS A 71 2.68 0.58 -6.31
N CYS A 72 2.52 1.10 -5.09
CA CYS A 72 2.21 0.29 -3.91
C CYS A 72 0.80 -0.33 -4.01
N ALA A 73 -0.20 0.48 -4.34
CA ALA A 73 -1.56 0.03 -4.55
C ALA A 73 -1.64 -1.03 -5.66
N PHE A 74 -0.92 -0.84 -6.77
CA PHE A 74 -0.87 -1.81 -7.87
C PHE A 74 -0.24 -3.16 -7.45
N LYS A 75 0.77 -3.16 -6.56
CA LYS A 75 1.36 -4.41 -6.04
C LYS A 75 0.33 -5.25 -5.28
N ILE A 76 -0.52 -4.61 -4.47
CA ILE A 76 -1.61 -5.31 -3.77
C ILE A 76 -2.71 -5.70 -4.76
N TYR A 77 -3.09 -4.80 -5.67
CA TYR A 77 -4.08 -5.11 -6.70
C TYR A 77 -3.71 -6.34 -7.50
N LYS A 78 -2.44 -6.49 -7.91
CA LYS A 78 -1.96 -7.67 -8.63
C LYS A 78 -2.14 -8.95 -7.81
N GLN A 79 -1.89 -8.92 -6.50
CA GLN A 79 -2.16 -10.08 -5.64
C GLN A 79 -3.64 -10.41 -5.58
N VAL A 80 -4.52 -9.39 -5.51
CA VAL A 80 -5.96 -9.58 -5.56
C VAL A 80 -6.40 -10.17 -6.91
N ASP A 81 -5.90 -9.64 -8.00
CA ASP A 81 -6.17 -10.09 -9.38
C ASP A 81 -5.79 -11.57 -9.58
N GLU A 82 -4.62 -11.98 -9.09
CA GLU A 82 -4.14 -13.36 -9.13
C GLU A 82 -5.00 -14.35 -8.30
N HIS A 83 -5.77 -13.86 -7.32
CA HIS A 83 -6.58 -14.68 -6.39
C HIS A 83 -8.09 -14.53 -6.59
N GLY A 84 -8.52 -14.18 -7.81
CA GLY A 84 -9.94 -14.09 -8.19
C GLY A 84 -10.48 -12.68 -8.32
N GLY A 85 -9.59 -11.67 -8.34
CA GLY A 85 -9.95 -10.29 -8.60
C GLY A 85 -10.65 -9.59 -7.44
N MET A 86 -10.98 -8.31 -7.67
CA MET A 86 -11.64 -7.46 -6.68
C MET A 86 -13.04 -7.98 -6.30
N GLU A 87 -13.68 -8.76 -7.18
CA GLU A 87 -14.97 -9.41 -6.92
C GLU A 87 -14.88 -10.43 -5.76
N ASN A 88 -13.71 -11.06 -5.60
CA ASN A 88 -13.45 -12.07 -4.58
C ASN A 88 -12.68 -11.52 -3.36
N ILE A 89 -12.44 -10.20 -3.28
CA ILE A 89 -11.51 -9.60 -2.30
C ILE A 89 -11.84 -9.92 -0.84
N LYS A 90 -13.12 -10.15 -0.51
CA LYS A 90 -13.54 -10.53 0.85
C LYS A 90 -13.06 -11.92 1.28
N ASN A 91 -12.73 -12.78 0.32
CA ASN A 91 -12.27 -14.15 0.55
C ASN A 91 -10.75 -14.30 0.34
N ILE A 92 -10.06 -13.22 -0.06
CA ILE A 92 -8.61 -13.24 -0.29
C ILE A 92 -7.92 -12.87 1.02
N ASP A 93 -6.96 -13.70 1.44
CA ASP A 93 -6.05 -13.34 2.52
C ASP A 93 -5.00 -12.37 1.98
N LEU A 94 -5.18 -11.08 2.28
CA LEU A 94 -4.28 -10.05 1.80
C LEU A 94 -2.93 -10.12 2.53
N PRO A 95 -1.80 -9.98 1.82
CA PRO A 95 -0.48 -10.19 2.38
C PRO A 95 -0.18 -9.23 3.52
N ASN A 96 0.45 -9.74 4.58
CA ASN A 96 0.84 -8.91 5.73
C ASN A 96 1.93 -7.90 5.37
N GLN A 97 2.83 -8.26 4.44
CA GLN A 97 3.93 -7.39 4.01
C GLN A 97 4.34 -7.68 2.57
N ILE A 98 4.66 -6.62 1.82
CA ILE A 98 5.32 -6.69 0.52
C ILE A 98 6.52 -5.75 0.54
N SER A 99 7.68 -6.20 0.05
CA SER A 99 8.88 -5.36 -0.06
C SER A 99 9.43 -5.37 -1.47
N PHE A 100 9.85 -4.21 -1.99
CA PHE A 100 10.39 -4.09 -3.34
C PHE A 100 11.29 -2.86 -3.50
N ILE A 101 12.07 -2.84 -4.57
CA ILE A 101 12.93 -1.72 -4.96
C ILE A 101 12.25 -0.98 -6.13
N ILE A 102 12.32 0.34 -6.15
CA ILE A 102 11.76 1.20 -7.20
C ILE A 102 12.76 1.41 -8.32
#